data_AF-A0A945BGG9-F1
#
_entry.id   AF-A0A945BGG9-F1
#
_cell.length_a   1.000
_cell.length_b   1.000
_cell.length_c   1.000
_cell.angle_alpha   90.00
_cell.angle_beta   90.00
_cell.angle_gamma   90.00
#
_symmetry.space_group_name_H-M   'P 1'
#
loop_
_entity.id
_entity.type
_entity.pdbx_description
1 polymer ?
#
loop_
_entity_poly.entity_id
_entity_poly.type
_entity_poly.pdbx_seq_one_letter_code
_entity_poly.pdbx_strand_id
1 'polypeptide(L)'
;MKRLIPLCFCVLGFVLLNAAEQQLVNTQEITTPFVKPADVLKGISLPDGFRVQLSAAEPDVQQPIAMAWDSRGRLWLAECYTYAESRVNYDMRLKDRILIFEDT
;
A
#
# COMPACT_ATOMS: atom_id res chain seq x y z
N MET A 1 -26.26 21.02 -42.03
CA MET A 1 -25.39 19.92 -41.55
C MET A 1 -24.03 20.48 -41.15
N LYS A 2 -23.82 20.81 -39.86
CA LYS A 2 -22.50 21.12 -39.30
C LYS A 2 -22.46 20.46 -37.92
N ARG A 3 -21.68 19.38 -37.80
CA ARG A 3 -21.56 18.56 -36.60
C ARG A 3 -20.72 19.36 -35.58
N LEU A 4 -21.34 19.74 -34.47
CA LEU A 4 -20.73 20.49 -33.38
C LEU A 4 -20.35 19.51 -32.25
N ILE A 5 -19.33 18.67 -32.47
CA ILE A 5 -18.74 17.80 -31.44
C ILE A 5 -17.23 17.77 -31.67
N PRO A 6 -16.44 18.59 -30.95
CA PRO A 6 -15.20 18.02 -30.43
C PRO A 6 -14.76 18.52 -29.03
N LEU A 7 -15.52 19.38 -28.34
CA LEU A 7 -15.02 19.98 -27.09
C LEU A 7 -15.06 19.02 -25.87
N CYS A 8 -15.97 18.05 -25.86
CA CYS A 8 -16.16 17.15 -24.72
C CYS A 8 -15.10 16.02 -24.64
N PHE A 9 -14.44 15.68 -25.75
CA PHE A 9 -13.42 14.61 -25.80
C PHE A 9 -12.05 15.06 -25.25
N CYS A 10 -11.70 16.34 -25.40
CA CYS A 10 -10.43 16.86 -24.89
C CYS A 10 -10.40 16.96 -23.36
N VAL A 11 -11.53 17.23 -22.72
CA VAL A 11 -11.61 17.34 -21.26
C VAL A 11 -11.46 15.97 -20.59
N LEU A 12 -12.03 14.90 -21.17
CA LEU A 12 -11.94 13.55 -20.62
C LEU A 12 -10.51 12.98 -20.69
N GLY A 13 -9.79 13.27 -21.78
CA GLY A 13 -8.40 12.83 -21.96
C GLY A 13 -7.42 13.49 -20.97
N PHE A 14 -7.67 14.74 -20.56
CA PHE A 14 -6.83 15.45 -19.60
C PHE A 14 -7.04 14.97 -18.16
N VAL A 15 -8.24 14.50 -17.83
CA VAL A 15 -8.56 13.93 -16.51
C VAL A 15 -7.90 12.56 -16.32
N LEU A 16 -7.84 11.72 -17.37
CA LEU A 16 -7.21 10.40 -17.28
C LEU A 16 -5.68 10.45 -17.13
N LEU A 17 -5.03 11.52 -17.59
CA LEU A 17 -3.56 11.65 -17.53
C LEU A 17 -3.03 11.93 -16.12
N ASN A 18 -3.88 12.40 -15.20
CA ASN A 18 -3.50 12.75 -13.83
C ASN A 18 -3.71 11.62 -12.81
N ALA A 19 -4.23 10.45 -13.24
CA ALA A 19 -4.42 9.28 -12.39
C ALA A 19 -3.26 8.27 -12.52
N ALA A 20 -2.03 8.76 -12.74
CA ALA A 20 -0.86 7.89 -12.69
C ALA A 20 -0.64 7.44 -11.25
N GLU A 21 -0.79 6.14 -11.01
CA GLU A 21 -0.49 5.51 -9.72
C GLU A 21 0.99 5.77 -9.39
N GLN A 22 1.25 6.33 -8.21
CA GLN A 22 2.61 6.64 -7.82
C GLN A 22 3.38 5.33 -7.65
N GLN A 23 4.50 5.18 -8.36
CA GLN A 23 5.37 4.04 -8.17
C GLN A 23 5.93 4.06 -6.74
N LEU A 24 5.63 3.00 -5.98
CA LEU A 24 6.12 2.84 -4.62
C LEU A 24 7.61 2.51 -4.68
N VAL A 25 8.39 3.28 -3.94
CA VAL A 25 9.83 3.10 -3.83
C VAL A 25 10.14 2.82 -2.38
N ASN A 26 10.77 1.69 -2.11
CA ASN A 26 11.31 1.43 -0.78
C ASN A 26 12.49 2.38 -0.55
N THR A 27 12.32 3.32 0.37
CA THR A 27 13.36 4.30 0.73
C THR A 27 14.37 3.76 1.72
N GLN A 28 14.15 2.57 2.28
CA GLN A 28 15.07 1.93 3.21
C GLN A 28 16.27 1.36 2.45
N GLU A 29 17.47 1.65 2.95
CA GLU A 29 18.69 1.00 2.45
C GLU A 29 18.67 -0.50 2.80
N ILE A 30 18.81 -1.35 1.78
CA ILE A 30 18.80 -2.81 1.97
C ILE A 30 20.22 -3.26 2.32
N THR A 31 20.54 -3.24 3.62
CA THR A 31 21.84 -3.71 4.13
C THR A 31 21.84 -5.21 4.46
N THR A 32 20.67 -5.85 4.46
CA THR A 32 20.48 -7.28 4.78
C THR A 32 19.55 -7.93 3.75
N PRO A 33 19.78 -9.20 3.36
CA PRO A 33 18.87 -9.92 2.48
C PRO A 33 17.47 -10.05 3.08
N PHE A 34 16.43 -9.89 2.25
CA PHE A 34 15.06 -10.15 2.66
C PHE A 34 14.84 -11.65 2.93
N VAL A 35 14.06 -11.94 3.98
CA VAL A 35 13.54 -13.28 4.23
C VAL A 35 12.27 -13.46 3.40
N LYS A 36 12.07 -14.64 2.80
CA LYS A 36 10.81 -14.92 2.10
C LYS A 36 9.65 -14.89 3.10
N PRO A 37 8.49 -14.33 2.78
CA PRO A 37 7.38 -14.21 3.73
C PRO A 37 7.00 -15.52 4.44
N ALA A 38 6.98 -16.63 3.69
CA ALA A 38 6.67 -17.95 4.27
C ALA A 38 7.72 -18.46 5.26
N ASP A 39 8.98 -18.05 5.11
CA ASP A 39 10.08 -18.47 5.99
C ASP A 39 10.08 -17.73 7.33
N VAL A 40 9.46 -16.54 7.41
CA VAL A 40 9.33 -15.75 8.64
C VAL A 40 8.61 -16.55 9.74
N LEU A 41 7.63 -17.38 9.35
CA LEU A 41 6.86 -18.21 10.28
C LEU A 41 7.74 -19.16 11.11
N LYS A 42 8.90 -19.57 10.58
CA LYS A 42 9.86 -20.46 11.29
C LYS A 42 10.53 -19.78 12.48
N GLY A 43 10.57 -18.44 12.50
CA GLY A 43 11.16 -17.65 13.58
C GLY A 43 10.18 -17.25 14.69
N ILE A 44 8.89 -17.54 14.54
CA ILE A 44 7.85 -17.15 15.49
C ILE A 44 7.64 -18.28 16.50
N SER A 45 7.80 -17.98 17.79
CA SER A 45 7.42 -18.87 18.89
C SER A 45 6.10 -18.42 19.49
N LEU A 46 5.19 -19.36 19.75
CA LEU A 46 3.85 -19.09 20.28
C LEU A 46 3.58 -19.91 21.55
N PRO A 47 2.70 -19.44 22.45
CA PRO A 47 2.18 -20.27 23.53
C PRO A 47 1.35 -21.45 23.01
N ASP A 48 1.19 -22.47 23.85
CA ASP A 48 0.37 -23.64 23.54
C ASP A 48 -1.07 -23.23 23.20
N GLY A 49 -1.61 -23.84 22.14
CA GLY A 49 -2.97 -23.58 21.65
C GLY A 49 -3.11 -22.40 20.68
N PHE A 50 -2.04 -21.64 20.41
CA PHE A 50 -2.05 -20.56 19.42
C PHE A 50 -1.52 -21.02 18.06
N ARG A 51 -1.99 -20.37 16.99
CA ARG A 51 -1.51 -20.55 15.61
C ARG A 51 -1.23 -19.20 14.97
N VAL A 52 -0.23 -19.14 14.10
CA VAL A 52 0.07 -18.00 13.23
C VAL A 52 -0.10 -18.41 11.78
N GLN A 53 -0.59 -17.50 10.95
CA GLN A 53 -0.75 -17.68 9.52
C GLN A 53 -0.26 -16.43 8.80
N LEU A 54 0.42 -16.63 7.67
CA LEU A 54 0.73 -15.54 6.75
C LEU A 54 -0.54 -15.15 5.98
N SER A 55 -0.96 -13.89 6.09
CA SER A 55 -2.19 -13.38 5.45
C SER A 55 -1.91 -12.41 4.30
N ALA A 56 -0.93 -11.51 4.44
CA ALA A 56 -0.49 -10.59 3.40
C ALA A 56 1.02 -10.35 3.54
N ALA A 57 1.69 -10.06 2.41
CA ALA A 57 3.12 -9.76 2.35
C ALA A 57 3.41 -8.84 1.16
N GLU A 58 4.65 -8.38 1.00
CA GLU A 58 5.04 -7.64 -0.20
C GLU A 58 4.80 -8.48 -1.47
N PRO A 59 4.28 -7.88 -2.56
CA PRO A 59 4.03 -6.44 -2.76
C PRO A 59 2.65 -5.94 -2.32
N ASP A 60 1.78 -6.81 -1.79
CA ASP A 60 0.38 -6.47 -1.48
C ASP A 60 0.25 -5.49 -0.31
N VAL A 61 1.19 -5.51 0.62
CA VAL A 61 1.30 -4.57 1.75
C VAL A 61 2.76 -4.17 1.96
N GLN A 62 3.03 -2.89 2.19
CA GLN A 62 4.36 -2.33 2.45
C GLN A 62 4.28 -1.15 3.43
N GLN A 63 5.25 -1.01 4.32
CA GLN A 63 5.29 0.03 5.37
C GLN A 63 3.97 0.18 6.19
N PRO A 64 3.37 -0.91 6.70
CA PRO A 64 2.17 -0.81 7.53
C PRO A 64 2.47 -0.10 8.85
N ILE A 65 1.66 0.89 9.23
CA ILE A 65 1.83 1.66 10.49
C ILE A 65 0.67 1.48 11.46
N ALA A 66 -0.54 1.24 10.96
CA ALA A 66 -1.73 1.04 11.78
C ALA A 66 -2.75 0.15 11.06
N MET A 67 -3.57 -0.55 11.83
CA MET A 67 -4.67 -1.34 11.29
C MET A 67 -5.89 -1.37 12.22
N ALA A 68 -7.07 -1.57 11.64
CA ALA A 68 -8.33 -1.72 12.38
C ALA A 68 -9.29 -2.64 11.62
N TRP A 69 -10.13 -3.37 12.38
CA TRP A 69 -11.23 -4.15 11.80
C TRP A 69 -12.50 -3.31 11.77
N ASP A 70 -13.27 -3.40 10.69
CA ASP A 70 -14.61 -2.81 10.64
C ASP A 70 -15.72 -3.82 10.97
N SER A 71 -16.96 -3.34 11.09
CA SER A 71 -18.13 -4.16 11.42
C SER A 71 -18.51 -5.18 10.35
N ARG A 72 -17.90 -5.11 9.16
CA ARG A 72 -18.08 -6.07 8.06
C ARG A 72 -16.99 -7.14 8.05
N GLY A 73 -16.08 -7.13 9.04
CA GLY A 73 -14.98 -8.08 9.13
C GLY A 73 -13.82 -7.78 8.18
N ARG A 74 -13.70 -6.54 7.68
CA ARG A 74 -12.61 -6.15 6.78
C ARG A 74 -11.47 -5.55 7.57
N LEU A 75 -10.24 -5.84 7.16
CA LEU A 75 -9.04 -5.25 7.76
C LEU A 75 -8.67 -3.98 6.99
N TRP A 76 -8.75 -2.85 7.67
CA TRP A 76 -8.24 -1.57 7.21
C TRP A 76 -6.80 -1.42 7.65
N LEU A 77 -5.90 -1.06 6.72
CA LEU A 77 -4.49 -0.91 7.00
C LEU A 77 -3.99 0.41 6.42
N ALA A 78 -3.28 1.19 7.23
CA ALA A 78 -2.61 2.41 6.81
C ALA A 78 -1.13 2.12 6.51
N GLU A 79 -0.68 2.54 5.34
CA GLU A 79 0.73 2.55 4.96
C GLU A 79 1.31 3.96 5.05
N CYS A 80 2.56 4.09 5.46
CA CYS A 80 3.20 5.38 5.72
C CYS A 80 4.48 5.55 4.90
N TYR A 81 4.33 6.13 3.70
CA TYR A 81 5.44 6.50 2.80
C TYR A 81 5.89 7.94 3.01
N THR A 82 5.00 8.82 3.50
CA THR A 82 5.34 10.23 3.71
C THR A 82 6.35 10.43 4.82
N TYR A 83 6.43 9.53 5.80
CA TYR A 83 7.42 9.58 6.86
C TYR A 83 8.81 9.20 6.34
N ALA A 84 9.70 10.18 6.30
CA ALA A 84 11.03 10.07 5.74
C ALA A 84 12.10 10.06 6.85
N GLU A 85 13.37 9.93 6.45
CA GLU A 85 14.50 10.05 7.38
C GLU A 85 14.51 11.41 8.10
N SER A 86 15.17 11.46 9.26
CA SER A 86 15.16 12.61 10.18
C SER A 86 15.54 13.96 9.53
N ARG A 87 16.33 13.97 8.45
CA ARG A 87 16.69 15.19 7.72
C ARG A 87 15.51 15.80 6.95
N VAL A 88 14.57 14.95 6.51
CA VAL A 88 13.40 15.34 5.71
C VAL A 88 12.15 15.40 6.58
N ASN A 89 12.04 14.54 7.61
CA ASN A 89 10.85 14.29 8.42
C ASN A 89 9.64 13.79 7.61
N TYR A 90 9.11 14.63 6.72
CA TYR A 90 7.97 14.29 5.87
C TYR A 90 8.22 14.69 4.42
N ASP A 91 8.17 13.72 3.50
CA ASP A 91 8.23 13.99 2.05
C ASP A 91 6.81 14.08 1.46
N MET A 92 6.32 15.31 1.33
CA MET A 92 4.96 15.60 0.83
C MET A 92 4.75 15.27 -0.66
N ARG A 93 5.81 14.87 -1.39
CA ARG A 93 5.72 14.37 -2.76
C ARG A 93 5.21 12.94 -2.81
N LEU A 94 5.41 12.18 -1.74
CA LEU A 94 4.92 10.81 -1.61
C LEU A 94 3.45 10.81 -1.16
N LYS A 95 2.79 9.65 -1.31
CA LYS A 95 1.40 9.44 -0.92
C LYS A 95 1.28 8.20 -0.07
N ASP A 96 0.68 8.37 1.10
CA ASP A 96 0.25 7.28 1.95
C ASP A 96 -0.95 6.55 1.32
N ARG A 97 -1.12 5.27 1.66
CA ARG A 97 -2.21 4.44 1.14
C ARG A 97 -3.04 3.87 2.29
N ILE A 98 -4.33 3.71 2.03
CA ILE A 98 -5.21 2.90 2.86
C ILE A 98 -5.56 1.65 2.07
N LEU A 99 -5.22 0.49 2.62
CA LEU A 99 -5.59 -0.81 2.07
C LEU A 99 -6.78 -1.36 2.84
N ILE A 100 -7.66 -2.08 2.14
CA ILE A 100 -8.81 -2.75 2.72
C ILE A 100 -8.75 -4.20 2.27
N PHE A 101 -8.46 -5.11 3.21
CA PHE A 101 -8.44 -6.55 2.96
C PHE A 101 -9.78 -7.17 3.36
N GLU A 102 -10.26 -8.08 2.54
CA GLU A 102 -11.44 -8.91 2.79
C GLU A 102 -11.00 -10.37 2.70
N ASP A 103 -11.54 -11.25 3.57
CA ASP A 103 -11.29 -12.69 3.48
C ASP A 103 -12.09 -13.27 2.30
N THR A 104 -11.48 -14.17 1.51
CA THR A 104 -12.09 -14.79 0.32
C THR A 104 -12.78 -16.11 0.62
#